data_AF-A0A940B7T5-F1
#
_entry.id   AF-A0A940B7T5-F1
#
_cell.length_a   1.000
_cell.length_b   1.000
_cell.length_c   1.000
_cell.angle_alpha   90.00
_cell.angle_beta   90.00
_cell.angle_gamma   90.00
#
_symmetry.space_group_name_H-M   'P 1'
#
loop_
_entity.id
_entity.type
_entity.pdbx_description
1 polymer ?
#
loop_
_entity_poly.entity_id
_entity_poly.type
_entity_poly.pdbx_seq_one_letter_code
_entity_poly.pdbx_strand_id
1 'polypeptide(L)'
;MTTAYLTIDDIPSKLTPSIVDFLNKKQIVPVMFCWCERINYFRQNAIYALKHGILIQNHSLTHPHFSGLTFEQTVEEIEKAEEVLESLYKEAGVKRPYKMFRFPFGDKGGKNEAALQEYLKEHGFTQLDQSNILPAEYEKDGAQKNQGDCYDTKWTFDYAEWRVRPNSGFSIEDSISKANARFGAPTSDVPESGAAPADAKAEQLILIHDHEDTENMYKGYFETLINALLVRGVRFVKPVVR
;
A
#
# COMPACT_ATOMS: atom_id res chain seq x y z
N MET A 1 -2.98 16.12 15.05
CA MET A 1 -3.44 14.70 15.08
C MET A 1 -3.25 14.12 13.70
N THR A 2 -2.47 13.05 13.56
CA THR A 2 -2.10 12.48 12.25
C THR A 2 -3.21 11.59 11.71
N THR A 3 -3.62 11.82 10.46
CA THR A 3 -4.54 10.95 9.72
C THR A 3 -3.79 10.14 8.67
N ALA A 4 -4.31 8.97 8.32
CA ALA A 4 -3.65 8.11 7.32
C ALA A 4 -4.64 7.30 6.47
N TYR A 5 -4.28 7.09 5.20
CA TYR A 5 -4.78 5.99 4.39
C TYR A 5 -3.91 4.77 4.64
N LEU A 6 -4.54 3.63 4.89
CA LEU A 6 -3.84 2.35 4.93
C LEU A 6 -3.81 1.75 3.53
N THR A 7 -2.61 1.43 3.05
CA THR A 7 -2.39 0.69 1.80
C THR A 7 -1.66 -0.60 2.09
N ILE A 8 -2.07 -1.68 1.42
CA ILE A 8 -1.51 -3.02 1.65
C ILE A 8 -1.10 -3.65 0.33
N ASP A 9 0.17 -4.00 0.19
CA ASP A 9 0.68 -4.61 -1.03
C ASP A 9 0.79 -6.15 -0.91
N ASP A 10 1.03 -6.81 -2.04
CA ASP A 10 1.31 -8.24 -2.17
C ASP A 10 0.18 -9.21 -1.79
N ILE A 11 -1.06 -8.72 -1.78
CA ILE A 11 -2.24 -9.58 -1.65
C ILE A 11 -2.51 -10.36 -2.96
N PRO A 12 -3.30 -11.45 -2.93
CA PRO A 12 -3.76 -12.20 -1.76
C PRO A 12 -2.75 -13.22 -1.23
N SER A 13 -2.84 -13.55 0.06
CA SER A 13 -2.13 -14.62 0.73
C SER A 13 -3.09 -15.46 1.59
N LYS A 14 -2.57 -16.42 2.36
CA LYS A 14 -3.33 -17.13 3.40
C LYS A 14 -3.81 -16.21 4.53
N LEU A 15 -3.15 -15.08 4.75
CA LEU A 15 -3.44 -14.13 5.82
C LEU A 15 -4.52 -13.12 5.43
N THR A 16 -4.77 -12.91 4.12
CA THR A 16 -5.73 -11.91 3.65
C THR A 16 -7.07 -11.98 4.40
N PRO A 17 -7.72 -13.15 4.60
CA PRO A 17 -8.99 -13.18 5.33
C PRO A 17 -8.88 -12.68 6.78
N SER A 18 -7.83 -13.07 7.52
CA SER A 18 -7.64 -12.61 8.91
C SER A 18 -7.27 -11.12 8.99
N ILE A 19 -6.50 -10.61 8.02
CA ILE A 19 -6.20 -9.18 7.88
C ILE A 19 -7.50 -8.40 7.67
N VAL A 20 -8.35 -8.87 6.74
CA VAL A 20 -9.65 -8.24 6.45
C VAL A 20 -10.55 -8.24 7.69
N ASP A 21 -10.66 -9.36 8.40
CA ASP A 21 -11.47 -9.45 9.62
C ASP A 21 -10.98 -8.51 10.72
N PHE A 22 -9.67 -8.42 10.92
CA PHE A 22 -9.07 -7.52 11.89
C PHE A 22 -9.36 -6.05 11.55
N LEU A 23 -9.14 -5.64 10.29
CA LEU A 23 -9.39 -4.27 9.85
C LEU A 23 -10.86 -3.90 9.93
N ASN A 24 -11.77 -4.80 9.56
CA ASN A 24 -13.21 -4.60 9.69
C ASN A 24 -13.66 -4.44 11.15
N LYS A 25 -13.12 -5.24 12.08
CA LYS A 25 -13.38 -5.07 13.52
C LYS A 25 -12.93 -3.70 14.04
N LYS A 26 -11.85 -3.15 13.47
CA LYS A 26 -11.34 -1.81 13.78
C LYS A 26 -11.98 -0.69 12.97
N GLN A 27 -12.90 -1.01 12.05
CA GLN A 27 -13.52 -0.07 11.11
C GLN A 27 -12.49 0.69 10.25
N ILE A 28 -11.37 0.03 9.92
CA ILE A 28 -10.32 0.56 9.06
C ILE A 28 -10.58 0.06 7.64
N VAL A 29 -10.65 0.97 6.68
CA VAL A 29 -10.86 0.64 5.26
C VAL A 29 -9.54 0.83 4.51
N PRO A 30 -8.83 -0.23 4.12
CA PRO A 30 -7.60 -0.13 3.35
C PRO A 30 -7.88 -0.02 1.85
N VAL A 31 -6.84 0.36 1.09
CA VAL A 31 -6.70 0.01 -0.33
C VAL A 31 -5.68 -1.11 -0.43
N MET A 32 -6.03 -2.24 -1.04
CA MET A 32 -5.10 -3.36 -1.20
C MET A 32 -4.64 -3.48 -2.65
N PHE A 33 -3.34 -3.60 -2.90
CA PHE A 33 -2.76 -3.79 -4.23
C PHE A 33 -2.35 -5.25 -4.43
N CYS A 34 -2.83 -5.83 -5.52
CA CYS A 34 -2.75 -7.26 -5.79
C CYS A 34 -1.66 -7.63 -6.79
N TRP A 35 -0.77 -8.49 -6.33
CA TRP A 35 0.09 -9.31 -7.19
C TRP A 35 -0.79 -10.40 -7.82
N CYS A 36 -1.21 -10.18 -9.06
CA CYS A 36 -2.33 -10.91 -9.65
C CYS A 36 -2.07 -12.40 -9.89
N GLU A 37 -0.82 -12.84 -10.12
CA GLU A 37 -0.51 -14.27 -10.19
C GLU A 37 -0.88 -15.04 -8.92
N ARG A 38 -0.85 -14.38 -7.75
CA ARG A 38 -1.23 -15.01 -6.47
C ARG A 38 -2.71 -15.39 -6.42
N ILE A 39 -3.56 -14.78 -7.27
CA ILE A 39 -4.97 -15.16 -7.39
C ILE A 39 -5.13 -16.61 -7.87
N ASN A 40 -4.18 -17.16 -8.63
CA ASN A 40 -4.23 -18.57 -9.04
C ASN A 40 -4.23 -19.54 -7.84
N TYR A 41 -3.65 -19.13 -6.72
CA TYR A 41 -3.55 -19.94 -5.50
C TYR A 41 -4.54 -19.50 -4.42
N PHE A 42 -4.87 -18.21 -4.36
CA PHE A 42 -5.65 -17.61 -3.27
C PHE A 42 -6.91 -16.87 -3.75
N ARG A 43 -7.49 -17.32 -4.88
CA ARG A 43 -8.69 -16.70 -5.48
C ARG A 43 -9.82 -16.48 -4.48
N GLN A 44 -10.13 -17.48 -3.65
CA GLN A 44 -11.21 -17.39 -2.68
C GLN A 44 -10.92 -16.38 -1.57
N ASN A 45 -9.66 -16.16 -1.20
CA ASN A 45 -9.27 -15.16 -0.21
C ASN A 45 -9.43 -13.74 -0.78
N ALA A 46 -9.09 -13.54 -2.06
CA ALA A 46 -9.32 -12.27 -2.74
C ALA A 46 -10.83 -11.98 -2.91
N ILE A 47 -11.64 -12.98 -3.28
CA ILE A 47 -13.11 -12.86 -3.33
C ILE A 47 -13.68 -12.54 -1.94
N TYR A 48 -13.15 -13.18 -0.89
CA TYR A 48 -13.54 -12.89 0.49
C TYR A 48 -13.31 -11.42 0.83
N ALA A 49 -12.12 -10.88 0.52
CA ALA A 49 -11.81 -9.47 0.75
C ALA A 49 -12.79 -8.54 0.04
N LEU A 50 -13.08 -8.79 -1.26
CA LEU A 50 -14.05 -8.01 -2.03
C LEU A 50 -15.45 -8.02 -1.40
N LYS A 51 -15.95 -9.21 -1.02
CA LYS A 51 -17.27 -9.35 -0.38
C LYS A 51 -17.36 -8.69 0.99
N HIS A 52 -16.22 -8.45 1.63
CA HIS A 52 -16.10 -7.78 2.92
C HIS A 52 -15.79 -6.28 2.79
N GLY A 53 -16.04 -5.69 1.62
CA GLY A 53 -15.98 -4.25 1.41
C GLY A 53 -14.59 -3.70 1.15
N ILE A 54 -13.60 -4.56 0.90
CA ILE A 54 -12.24 -4.15 0.58
C ILE A 54 -12.09 -3.97 -0.92
N LEU A 55 -11.41 -2.90 -1.32
CA LEU A 55 -11.09 -2.67 -2.72
C LEU A 55 -9.70 -3.23 -3.05
N ILE A 56 -9.66 -4.10 -4.04
CA ILE A 56 -8.44 -4.67 -4.61
C ILE A 56 -8.05 -3.89 -5.87
N GLN A 57 -6.79 -3.48 -5.93
CA GLN A 57 -6.19 -2.66 -6.98
C GLN A 57 -4.97 -3.36 -7.59
N ASN A 58 -4.40 -2.78 -8.63
CA ASN A 58 -3.43 -3.48 -9.47
C ASN A 58 -1.99 -3.28 -8.97
N HIS A 59 -1.26 -4.38 -8.73
CA HIS A 59 0.16 -4.40 -8.40
C HIS A 59 0.99 -5.20 -9.41
N SER A 60 0.59 -5.13 -10.69
CA SER A 60 1.08 -5.93 -11.80
C SER A 60 0.72 -7.42 -11.72
N LEU A 61 1.02 -8.13 -12.81
CA LEU A 61 0.73 -9.55 -12.94
C LEU A 61 1.76 -10.39 -12.18
N THR A 62 3.05 -10.20 -12.46
CA THR A 62 4.15 -11.06 -12.00
C THR A 62 5.07 -10.41 -10.96
N HIS A 63 4.75 -9.17 -10.54
CA HIS A 63 5.51 -8.37 -9.59
C HIS A 63 7.00 -8.13 -9.98
N PRO A 64 7.32 -7.70 -11.22
CA PRO A 64 8.70 -7.46 -11.67
C PRO A 64 9.21 -6.06 -11.30
N HIS A 65 10.53 -5.85 -11.36
CA HIS A 65 11.10 -4.51 -11.41
C HIS A 65 10.87 -3.89 -12.80
N PHE A 66 9.98 -2.90 -12.89
CA PHE A 66 9.57 -2.31 -14.17
C PHE A 66 10.72 -1.59 -14.91
N SER A 67 11.74 -1.08 -14.20
CA SER A 67 12.93 -0.49 -14.84
C SER A 67 13.74 -1.49 -15.66
N GLY A 68 13.58 -2.79 -15.39
CA GLY A 68 14.20 -3.87 -16.15
C GLY A 68 13.45 -4.28 -17.42
N LEU A 69 12.26 -3.72 -17.67
CA LEU A 69 11.36 -4.12 -18.75
C LEU A 69 11.30 -3.08 -19.88
N THR A 70 10.91 -3.52 -21.08
CA THR A 70 10.50 -2.58 -22.15
C THR A 70 9.14 -1.97 -21.82
N PHE A 71 8.79 -0.85 -22.48
CA PHE A 71 7.50 -0.21 -22.27
C PHE A 71 6.33 -1.17 -22.57
N GLU A 72 6.43 -1.95 -23.64
CA GLU A 72 5.42 -2.92 -24.05
C GLU A 72 5.24 -4.02 -23.00
N GLN A 73 6.35 -4.52 -22.44
CA GLN A 73 6.30 -5.51 -21.35
C GLN A 73 5.67 -4.93 -20.08
N THR A 74 5.97 -3.67 -19.75
CA THR A 74 5.33 -3.01 -18.60
C THR A 74 3.84 -2.79 -18.79
N VAL A 75 3.39 -2.48 -20.02
CA VAL A 75 1.96 -2.36 -20.35
C VAL A 75 1.29 -3.73 -20.26
N GLU A 76 1.91 -4.77 -20.80
CA GLU A 76 1.41 -6.15 -20.74
C GLU A 76 1.21 -6.63 -19.28
N GLU A 77 2.14 -6.30 -18.39
CA GLU A 77 2.02 -6.55 -16.94
C GLU A 77 0.78 -5.89 -16.32
N ILE A 78 0.49 -4.64 -16.71
CA ILE A 78 -0.65 -3.89 -16.19
C ILE A 78 -1.96 -4.45 -16.74
N GLU A 79 -2.04 -4.67 -18.05
CA GLU A 79 -3.28 -5.07 -18.75
C GLU A 79 -3.72 -6.48 -18.36
N LYS A 80 -2.79 -7.44 -18.32
CA LYS A 80 -3.12 -8.81 -17.89
C LYS A 80 -3.56 -8.85 -16.43
N ALA A 81 -2.96 -8.03 -15.57
CA ALA A 81 -3.42 -7.87 -14.19
C ALA A 81 -4.85 -7.28 -14.14
N GLU A 82 -5.17 -6.29 -14.98
CA GLU A 82 -6.53 -5.76 -15.07
C GLU A 82 -7.53 -6.83 -15.52
N GLU A 83 -7.21 -7.68 -16.50
CA GLU A 83 -8.09 -8.79 -16.92
C GLU A 83 -8.40 -9.76 -15.76
N VAL A 84 -7.38 -10.10 -14.96
CA VAL A 84 -7.55 -10.94 -13.77
C VAL A 84 -8.43 -10.26 -12.74
N LEU A 85 -8.22 -8.97 -12.49
CA LEU A 85 -9.03 -8.20 -11.53
C LEU A 85 -10.49 -8.05 -11.99
N GLU A 86 -10.75 -7.74 -13.26
CA GLU A 86 -12.11 -7.65 -13.79
C GLU A 86 -12.87 -8.98 -13.62
N SER A 87 -12.20 -10.10 -13.91
CA SER A 87 -12.74 -11.44 -13.64
C SER A 87 -13.04 -11.66 -12.16
N LEU A 88 -12.13 -11.24 -11.27
CA LEU A 88 -12.28 -11.38 -9.83
C LEU A 88 -13.47 -10.56 -9.28
N TYR A 89 -13.59 -9.29 -9.67
CA TYR A 89 -14.70 -8.42 -9.27
C TYR A 89 -16.05 -8.94 -9.78
N LYS A 90 -16.09 -9.42 -11.04
CA LYS A 90 -17.27 -10.05 -11.62
C LYS A 90 -17.71 -11.28 -10.82
N GLU A 91 -16.78 -12.16 -10.46
CA GLU A 91 -17.08 -13.35 -9.66
C GLU A 91 -17.53 -13.01 -8.24
N ALA A 92 -16.94 -11.99 -7.62
CA ALA A 92 -17.36 -11.51 -6.31
C ALA A 92 -18.75 -10.85 -6.32
N GLY A 93 -19.27 -10.45 -7.49
CA GLY A 93 -20.50 -9.67 -7.63
C GLY A 93 -20.34 -8.24 -7.12
N VAL A 94 -19.11 -7.71 -7.12
CA VAL A 94 -18.76 -6.39 -6.61
C VAL A 94 -18.37 -5.50 -7.78
N LYS A 95 -18.90 -4.27 -7.83
CA LYS A 95 -18.49 -3.28 -8.83
C LYS A 95 -17.19 -2.62 -8.38
N ARG A 96 -16.15 -2.64 -9.23
CA ARG A 96 -14.92 -1.86 -9.02
C ARG A 96 -15.22 -0.39 -9.32
N PRO A 97 -15.12 0.53 -8.34
CA PRO A 97 -15.50 1.93 -8.55
C PRO A 97 -14.46 2.74 -9.32
N TYR A 98 -13.19 2.36 -9.24
CA TYR A 98 -12.06 3.04 -9.87
C TYR A 98 -10.86 2.09 -10.00
N LYS A 99 -9.93 2.45 -10.88
CA LYS A 99 -8.67 1.74 -11.10
C LYS A 99 -7.53 2.51 -10.45
N MET A 100 -6.80 1.86 -9.57
CA MET A 100 -5.53 2.35 -9.06
C MET A 100 -4.44 1.33 -9.38
N PHE A 101 -3.23 1.84 -9.51
CA PHE A 101 -2.05 1.05 -9.77
C PHE A 101 -0.92 1.45 -8.83
N ARG A 102 -0.14 0.50 -8.38
CA ARG A 102 1.14 0.75 -7.70
C ARG A 102 2.21 -0.10 -8.37
N PHE A 103 3.34 0.52 -8.69
CA PHE A 103 4.49 -0.20 -9.21
C PHE A 103 5.08 -1.13 -8.14
N PRO A 104 5.36 -2.42 -8.46
CA PRO A 104 6.17 -3.28 -7.63
C PRO A 104 7.47 -2.59 -7.18
N PHE A 105 7.81 -2.74 -5.90
CA PHE A 105 9.01 -2.13 -5.30
C PHE A 105 9.07 -0.59 -5.37
N GLY A 106 8.00 0.09 -5.79
CA GLY A 106 8.03 1.51 -6.10
C GLY A 106 8.88 1.86 -7.34
N ASP A 107 9.24 0.86 -8.15
CA ASP A 107 10.03 1.02 -9.36
C ASP A 107 9.15 1.55 -10.49
N LYS A 108 9.19 2.86 -10.71
CA LYS A 108 8.31 3.55 -11.68
C LYS A 108 8.69 3.32 -13.15
N GLY A 109 9.53 2.35 -13.47
CA GLY A 109 9.87 1.98 -14.85
C GLY A 109 11.10 2.70 -15.42
N GLY A 110 11.88 3.40 -14.59
CA GLY A 110 13.12 4.06 -14.99
C GLY A 110 12.93 4.99 -16.20
N LYS A 111 13.58 4.66 -17.32
CA LYS A 111 13.47 5.44 -18.57
C LYS A 111 12.04 5.51 -19.14
N ASN A 112 11.18 4.54 -18.80
CA ASN A 112 9.80 4.47 -19.27
C ASN A 112 8.82 5.24 -18.37
N GLU A 113 9.27 5.82 -17.24
CA GLU A 113 8.38 6.40 -16.23
C GLU A 113 7.39 7.41 -16.84
N ALA A 114 7.85 8.36 -17.64
CA ALA A 114 6.98 9.38 -18.23
C ALA A 114 5.89 8.77 -19.14
N ALA A 115 6.27 7.80 -19.98
CA ALA A 115 5.34 7.10 -20.85
C ALA A 115 4.33 6.25 -20.06
N LEU A 116 4.77 5.65 -18.95
CA LEU A 116 3.90 4.87 -18.07
C LEU A 116 2.90 5.73 -17.31
N GLN A 117 3.31 6.91 -16.82
CA GLN A 117 2.39 7.85 -16.20
C GLN A 117 1.32 8.33 -17.20
N GLU A 118 1.70 8.64 -18.44
CA GLU A 118 0.74 9.01 -19.48
C GLU A 118 -0.18 7.84 -19.83
N TYR A 119 0.36 6.62 -19.94
CA TYR A 119 -0.45 5.42 -20.18
C TYR A 119 -1.51 5.23 -19.07
N LEU A 120 -1.10 5.27 -17.79
CA LEU A 120 -2.01 5.12 -16.65
C LEU A 120 -3.13 6.18 -16.70
N LYS A 121 -2.78 7.44 -16.98
CA LYS A 121 -3.73 8.54 -17.17
C LYS A 121 -4.73 8.27 -18.30
N GLU A 122 -4.23 7.95 -19.49
CA GLU A 122 -5.06 7.73 -20.69
C GLU A 122 -6.01 6.54 -20.52
N HIS A 123 -5.63 5.55 -19.70
CA HIS A 123 -6.40 4.33 -19.45
C HIS A 123 -7.28 4.41 -18.19
N GLY A 124 -7.47 5.61 -17.65
CA GLY A 124 -8.43 5.88 -16.57
C GLY A 124 -8.00 5.37 -15.20
N PHE A 125 -6.70 5.12 -15.00
CA PHE A 125 -6.17 4.95 -13.65
C PHE A 125 -6.21 6.28 -12.92
N THR A 126 -6.39 6.20 -11.61
CA THR A 126 -6.37 7.34 -10.69
C THR A 126 -5.59 6.93 -9.44
N GLN A 127 -5.48 7.87 -8.49
CA GLN A 127 -4.80 7.67 -7.23
C GLN A 127 -5.64 8.22 -6.08
N LEU A 128 -5.22 7.91 -4.85
CA LEU A 128 -5.79 8.51 -3.66
C LEU A 128 -5.68 10.04 -3.71
N ASP A 129 -6.62 10.74 -3.09
CA ASP A 129 -6.52 12.18 -2.88
C ASP A 129 -5.34 12.45 -1.95
N GLN A 130 -4.39 13.21 -2.47
CA GLN A 130 -3.14 13.55 -1.78
C GLN A 130 -3.01 15.06 -1.56
N SER A 131 -4.09 15.83 -1.75
CA SER A 131 -4.10 17.28 -1.58
C SER A 131 -3.66 17.73 -0.18
N ASN A 132 -3.84 16.88 0.81
CA ASN A 132 -3.46 17.11 2.20
C ASN A 132 -2.08 16.51 2.56
N ILE A 133 -1.37 15.90 1.61
CA ILE A 133 -0.04 15.32 1.85
C ILE A 133 1.04 16.35 1.51
N LEU A 134 1.92 16.63 2.47
CA LEU A 134 2.95 17.66 2.30
C LEU A 134 4.00 17.24 1.26
N PRO A 135 4.39 18.12 0.31
CA PRO A 135 5.41 17.83 -0.69
C PRO A 135 6.76 17.37 -0.11
N ALA A 136 7.20 17.98 0.99
CA ALA A 136 8.46 17.61 1.66
C ALA A 136 8.49 16.16 2.16
N GLU A 137 7.33 15.55 2.42
CA GLU A 137 7.26 14.14 2.82
C GLU A 137 7.45 13.20 1.63
N TYR A 138 7.15 13.67 0.41
CA TYR A 138 7.49 12.97 -0.82
C TYR A 138 8.94 13.18 -1.25
N GLU A 139 9.48 14.37 -1.05
CA GLU A 139 10.88 14.69 -1.41
C GLU A 139 11.89 13.86 -0.61
N LYS A 140 11.58 13.51 0.66
CA LYS A 140 12.42 12.62 1.49
C LYS A 140 12.58 11.21 0.92
N ASP A 141 11.65 10.73 0.10
CA ASP A 141 11.71 9.42 -0.56
C ASP A 141 12.43 9.50 -1.93
N GLY A 142 13.19 10.57 -2.20
CA GLY A 142 13.93 10.75 -3.45
C GLY A 142 13.05 11.07 -4.67
N ALA A 143 11.76 11.34 -4.47
CA ALA A 143 10.83 11.69 -5.53
C ALA A 143 10.86 13.21 -5.81
N GLN A 144 11.75 13.64 -6.71
CA GLN A 144 11.83 15.06 -7.14
C GLN A 144 10.66 15.54 -8.03
N LYS A 145 9.55 14.78 -8.12
CA LYS A 145 8.38 15.13 -8.95
C LYS A 145 7.17 15.39 -8.05
N ASN A 146 6.35 16.38 -8.44
CA ASN A 146 5.03 16.61 -7.85
C ASN A 146 4.18 15.35 -8.00
N GLN A 147 4.02 14.55 -6.94
CA GLN A 147 3.15 13.37 -6.97
C GLN A 147 1.69 13.69 -7.32
N GLY A 148 1.27 14.94 -7.12
CA GLY A 148 -0.03 15.43 -7.60
C GLY A 148 -0.27 15.21 -9.10
N ASP A 149 0.79 15.08 -9.91
CA ASP A 149 0.72 14.84 -11.36
C ASP A 149 0.88 13.36 -11.75
N CYS A 150 1.15 12.48 -10.77
CA CYS A 150 1.26 11.04 -11.01
C CYS A 150 -0.13 10.36 -11.06
N TYR A 151 -0.15 9.14 -11.58
CA TYR A 151 -1.33 8.29 -11.71
C TYR A 151 -1.12 6.90 -11.07
N ASP A 152 0.10 6.61 -10.62
CA ASP A 152 0.37 5.53 -9.68
C ASP A 152 0.20 5.99 -8.23
N THR A 153 -0.08 5.04 -7.33
CA THR A 153 -0.18 5.29 -5.89
C THR A 153 1.13 4.94 -5.20
N LYS A 154 1.81 5.95 -4.65
CA LYS A 154 2.99 5.79 -3.79
C LYS A 154 2.61 5.69 -2.30
N TRP A 155 3.60 5.80 -1.42
CA TRP A 155 3.43 5.87 0.04
C TRP A 155 4.30 6.97 0.64
N THR A 156 3.97 7.42 1.85
CA THR A 156 4.78 8.38 2.63
C THR A 156 5.49 7.72 3.81
N PHE A 157 5.06 6.51 4.17
CA PHE A 157 5.68 5.71 5.23
C PHE A 157 5.57 4.23 4.90
N ASP A 158 6.71 3.54 4.86
CA ASP A 158 6.82 2.09 4.74
C ASP A 158 7.38 1.53 6.05
N TYR A 159 6.69 0.54 6.62
CA TYR A 159 7.14 -0.20 7.79
C TYR A 159 8.39 -1.05 7.52
N ALA A 160 8.65 -1.37 6.26
CA ALA A 160 9.73 -2.22 5.79
C ALA A 160 9.73 -3.62 6.44
N GLU A 161 8.58 -4.08 6.91
CA GLU A 161 8.40 -5.38 7.57
C GLU A 161 8.62 -6.56 6.61
N TRP A 162 8.59 -6.30 5.30
CA TRP A 162 9.05 -7.23 4.26
C TRP A 162 10.54 -7.61 4.42
N ARG A 163 11.32 -6.84 5.19
CA ARG A 163 12.72 -7.16 5.52
C ARG A 163 12.84 -8.17 6.66
N VAL A 164 11.79 -8.44 7.43
CA VAL A 164 11.83 -9.41 8.53
C VAL A 164 11.91 -10.81 7.93
N ARG A 165 13.14 -11.29 7.79
CA ARG A 165 13.50 -12.57 7.18
C ARG A 165 14.61 -13.24 8.00
N PRO A 166 14.80 -14.57 7.88
CA PRO A 166 15.92 -15.26 8.51
C PRO A 166 17.25 -14.58 8.16
N ASN A 167 18.09 -14.30 9.17
CA ASN A 167 19.42 -13.71 9.03
C ASN A 167 19.48 -12.32 8.34
N SER A 168 18.34 -11.61 8.24
CA SER A 168 18.29 -10.26 7.66
C SER A 168 18.93 -9.17 8.54
N GLY A 169 19.11 -9.44 9.83
CA GLY A 169 19.47 -8.43 10.82
C GLY A 169 18.37 -7.39 11.04
N PHE A 170 17.13 -7.66 10.61
CA PHE A 170 15.98 -6.76 10.71
C PHE A 170 14.79 -7.48 11.35
N SER A 171 14.20 -6.85 12.35
CA SER A 171 13.15 -7.41 13.21
C SER A 171 11.84 -6.61 13.15
N ILE A 172 10.78 -7.12 13.76
CA ILE A 172 9.53 -6.35 13.90
C ILE A 172 9.74 -5.14 14.83
N GLU A 173 10.64 -5.24 15.79
CA GLU A 173 11.05 -4.13 16.64
C GLU A 173 11.70 -2.99 15.83
N ASP A 174 12.46 -3.31 14.78
CA ASP A 174 13.01 -2.32 13.85
C ASP A 174 11.91 -1.64 13.02
N SER A 175 10.93 -2.41 12.54
CA SER A 175 9.72 -1.86 11.90
C SER A 175 8.96 -0.90 12.85
N ILE A 176 8.77 -1.29 14.12
CA ILE A 176 8.14 -0.43 15.13
C ILE A 176 8.99 0.81 15.42
N SER A 177 10.32 0.68 15.44
CA SER A 177 11.25 1.79 15.61
C SER A 177 11.12 2.83 14.49
N LYS A 178 10.91 2.40 13.24
CA LYS A 178 10.59 3.32 12.14
C LYS A 178 9.31 4.10 12.42
N ALA A 179 8.27 3.46 12.95
CA ALA A 179 7.04 4.15 13.34
C ALA A 179 7.26 5.12 14.53
N ASN A 180 8.13 4.79 15.49
CA ASN A 180 8.53 5.72 16.56
C ASN A 180 9.18 6.97 15.99
N ALA A 181 10.15 6.81 15.10
CA ALA A 181 10.85 7.93 14.47
C ALA A 181 9.89 8.83 13.68
N ARG A 182 8.85 8.25 13.08
CA ARG A 182 7.88 8.98 12.25
C ARG A 182 6.74 9.61 13.02
N PHE A 183 6.19 8.91 14.01
CA PHE A 183 4.94 9.24 14.68
C PHE A 183 5.09 9.53 16.18
N GLY A 184 6.32 9.45 16.72
CA GLY A 184 6.60 9.54 18.14
C GLY A 184 6.37 8.22 18.89
N ALA A 185 6.83 8.16 20.15
CA ALA A 185 6.60 7.03 21.03
C ALA A 185 5.23 7.16 21.76
N PRO A 186 4.58 6.05 22.16
CA PRO A 186 3.28 6.09 22.83
C PRO A 186 3.25 6.83 24.19
N THR A 187 4.41 7.05 24.82
CA THR A 187 4.54 7.58 26.19
C THR A 187 5.36 8.87 26.31
N SER A 188 5.64 9.57 25.20
CA SER A 188 6.31 10.88 25.24
C SER A 188 5.30 11.98 24.92
N ASP A 189 4.96 12.82 25.91
CA ASP A 189 4.09 14.00 25.74
C ASP A 189 4.68 15.10 24.84
N VAL A 190 5.81 14.86 24.17
CA VAL A 190 6.30 15.66 23.06
C VAL A 190 6.98 14.71 22.08
N PRO A 191 6.67 14.76 20.78
CA PRO A 191 7.47 14.04 19.80
C PRO A 191 8.90 14.59 19.83
N GLU A 192 9.90 13.73 20.05
CA GLU A 192 11.29 14.07 19.70
C GLU A 192 11.34 14.51 18.23
N SER A 193 12.17 15.51 17.95
CA SER A 193 12.27 16.23 16.66
C SER A 193 11.94 15.35 15.44
N GLY A 194 10.78 15.62 14.80
CA GLY A 194 10.34 14.85 13.64
C GLY A 194 8.83 14.64 13.52
N ALA A 195 8.03 14.98 14.54
CA ALA A 195 6.58 14.97 14.35
C ALA A 195 6.16 15.92 13.23
N ALA A 196 5.24 15.44 12.40
CA ALA A 196 4.47 16.29 11.52
C ALA A 196 3.93 17.49 12.33
N PRO A 197 4.07 18.74 11.85
CA PRO A 197 3.59 19.93 12.54
C PRO A 197 2.14 19.75 13.03
N ALA A 198 1.83 20.21 14.24
CA ALA A 198 0.52 20.03 14.88
C ALA A 198 -0.66 20.58 14.05
N ASP A 199 -0.34 21.50 13.14
CA ASP A 199 -1.17 22.28 12.22
C ASP A 199 -1.15 21.77 10.77
N ALA A 200 -0.29 20.79 10.44
CA ALA A 200 -0.34 20.13 9.15
C ALA A 200 -1.47 19.09 9.15
N LYS A 201 -2.45 19.24 8.27
CA LYS A 201 -3.36 18.16 7.88
C LYS A 201 -2.60 17.09 7.08
N ALA A 202 -1.41 16.67 7.49
CA ALA A 202 -0.57 15.76 6.71
C ALA A 202 -1.14 14.34 6.76
N GLU A 203 -2.07 14.05 5.85
CA GLU A 203 -2.48 12.67 5.58
C GLU A 203 -1.25 11.85 5.20
N GLN A 204 -1.14 10.64 5.75
CA GLN A 204 -0.06 9.71 5.42
C GLN A 204 -0.61 8.58 4.56
N LEU A 205 0.20 8.11 3.62
CA LEU A 205 -0.03 6.84 2.95
C LEU A 205 0.88 5.81 3.61
N ILE A 206 0.28 4.94 4.41
CA ILE A 206 1.00 3.92 5.17
C ILE A 206 1.01 2.64 4.36
N LEU A 207 2.21 2.15 4.06
CA LEU A 207 2.45 0.88 3.40
C LEU A 207 2.78 -0.21 4.44
N ILE A 208 2.07 -1.33 4.32
CA ILE A 208 2.35 -2.64 4.92
C ILE A 208 2.12 -3.69 3.82
N HIS A 209 2.70 -4.87 3.93
CA HIS A 209 2.57 -5.96 2.97
C HIS A 209 1.85 -7.14 3.61
N ASP A 210 1.12 -7.91 2.81
CA ASP A 210 0.54 -9.20 3.19
C ASP A 210 1.54 -10.35 2.93
N HIS A 211 2.44 -10.59 3.89
CA HIS A 211 3.58 -11.50 3.75
C HIS A 211 3.53 -12.67 4.73
N GLU A 212 3.31 -13.87 4.19
CA GLU A 212 3.39 -15.13 4.94
C GLU A 212 4.77 -15.34 5.60
N ASP A 213 5.85 -14.91 4.95
CA ASP A 213 7.20 -15.03 5.50
C ASP A 213 7.39 -14.15 6.74
N THR A 214 6.84 -12.93 6.74
CA THR A 214 6.87 -12.05 7.91
C THR A 214 6.05 -12.65 9.05
N GLU A 215 4.87 -13.22 8.76
CA GLU A 215 4.04 -13.93 9.75
C GLU A 215 4.75 -15.15 10.34
N ASN A 216 5.49 -15.90 9.52
CA ASN A 216 6.26 -17.06 10.00
C ASN A 216 7.40 -16.65 10.94
N MET A 217 7.98 -15.45 10.75
CA MET A 217 9.01 -14.90 11.63
C MET A 217 8.42 -14.28 12.90
N TYR A 218 7.25 -13.63 12.79
CA TYR A 218 6.55 -13.00 13.89
C TYR A 218 5.04 -13.15 13.72
N LYS A 219 4.45 -14.08 14.47
CA LYS A 219 3.02 -14.37 14.41
C LYS A 219 2.19 -13.17 14.85
N GLY A 220 1.23 -12.75 14.02
CA GLY A 220 0.42 -11.56 14.28
C GLY A 220 1.15 -10.25 14.03
N TYR A 221 2.15 -10.23 13.14
CA TYR A 221 2.91 -9.01 12.86
C TYR A 221 1.98 -7.89 12.36
N PHE A 222 1.04 -8.21 11.48
CA PHE A 222 0.17 -7.20 10.86
C PHE A 222 -0.64 -6.46 11.93
N GLU A 223 -1.28 -7.21 12.84
CA GLU A 223 -2.04 -6.63 13.96
C GLU A 223 -1.13 -5.82 14.89
N THR A 224 0.09 -6.30 15.11
CA THR A 224 1.10 -5.63 15.95
C THR A 224 1.48 -4.26 15.38
N LEU A 225 1.76 -4.19 14.08
CA LEU A 225 2.12 -2.94 13.40
C LEU A 225 0.94 -1.96 13.34
N ILE A 226 -0.27 -2.43 13.02
CA ILE A 226 -1.45 -1.55 13.03
C ILE A 226 -1.72 -1.02 14.43
N ASN A 227 -1.71 -1.87 15.46
CA ASN A 227 -1.92 -1.43 16.83
C ASN A 227 -0.83 -0.45 17.28
N ALA A 228 0.41 -0.61 16.81
CA ALA A 228 1.48 0.35 17.08
C ALA A 228 1.13 1.76 16.56
N LEU A 229 0.54 1.90 15.37
CA LEU A 229 0.09 3.22 14.89
C LEU A 229 -1.08 3.77 15.70
N LEU A 230 -2.04 2.92 16.04
CA LEU A 230 -3.22 3.33 16.81
C LEU A 230 -2.85 3.89 18.19
N VAL A 231 -1.93 3.25 18.91
CA VAL A 231 -1.47 3.74 20.23
C VAL A 231 -0.66 5.03 20.15
N ARG A 232 -0.14 5.39 18.96
CA ARG A 232 0.54 6.67 18.68
C ARG A 232 -0.43 7.75 18.20
N GLY A 233 -1.74 7.49 18.25
CA GLY A 233 -2.76 8.45 17.88
C GLY A 233 -2.94 8.64 16.38
N VAL A 234 -2.41 7.74 15.54
CA VAL A 234 -2.70 7.73 14.10
C VAL A 234 -4.14 7.29 13.89
N ARG A 235 -4.92 8.12 13.19
CA ARG A 235 -6.31 7.82 12.82
C ARG A 235 -6.40 7.43 11.36
N PHE A 236 -6.79 6.20 11.07
CA PHE A 236 -7.07 5.78 9.70
C PHE A 236 -8.38 6.40 9.19
N VAL A 237 -8.33 6.97 8.00
CA VAL A 237 -9.49 7.59 7.32
C VAL A 237 -9.87 6.77 6.10
N LYS A 238 -11.14 6.86 5.68
CA LYS A 238 -11.61 6.16 4.49
C LYS A 238 -10.93 6.73 3.24
N PRO A 239 -10.46 5.88 2.31
CA PRO A 239 -9.89 6.30 1.04
C PRO A 239 -10.78 7.31 0.29
N VAL A 240 -10.19 8.45 -0.08
CA VAL A 240 -10.76 9.43 -1.02
C VAL A 240 -9.93 9.36 -2.29
N VAL A 241 -10.57 9.49 -3.45
CA VAL A 241 -9.93 9.38 -4.77
C VAL A 241 -9.89 10.76 -5.42
N ARG A 242 -8.80 11.03 -6.16
CA ARG A 242 -8.63 12.26 -6.95
C ARG A 242 -9.61 12.33 -8.12
#